data_AF-A0A967MUC0-F1
#
_entry.id   AF-A0A967MUC0-F1
#
_cell.length_a   1.000
_cell.length_b   1.000
_cell.length_c   1.000
_cell.angle_alpha   90.00
_cell.angle_beta   90.00
_cell.angle_gamma   90.00
#
_symmetry.space_group_name_H-M   'P 1'
#
loop_
_entity.id
_entity.type
_entity.pdbx_description
1 polymer ?
#
loop_
_entity_poly.entity_id
_entity_poly.type
_entity_poly.pdbx_seq_one_letter_code
_entity_poly.pdbx_strand_id
1 'polypeptide(L)' 'WFDTNYHYIVPELGPETRFRLASSKPLDEYREARDAGVETVPVLLGPLSLLLLAKSPEHPGFDRLSMLPALAA' A
#
# COMPACT_ATOMS: atom_id res chain seq x y z
N TRP A 1 -5.26 6.64 13.10
CA TRP A 1 -4.21 5.87 12.43
C TRP A 1 -3.30 5.44 13.55
N PHE A 2 -3.33 4.15 13.88
CA PHE A 2 -3.00 3.71 15.23
C PHE A 2 -3.75 4.58 16.27
N ASP A 3 -3.08 4.99 17.34
CA ASP A 3 -3.57 5.81 18.46
C ASP A 3 -3.51 7.32 18.19
N THR A 4 -3.34 7.75 16.94
CA THR A 4 -3.31 9.17 16.55
C THR A 4 -4.67 9.68 16.07
N ASN A 5 -4.83 11.01 16.05
CA ASN A 5 -5.99 11.71 15.48
C ASN A 5 -6.04 11.72 13.94
N TYR A 6 -5.06 11.13 13.26
CA TYR A 6 -5.07 11.01 11.80
C TYR A 6 -6.00 9.88 11.36
N HIS A 7 -6.68 10.01 10.22
CA HIS A 7 -7.59 8.99 9.70
C HIS A 7 -7.10 8.51 8.34
N TYR A 8 -7.22 7.20 8.08
CA TYR A 8 -6.84 6.58 6.81
C TYR A 8 -8.04 5.86 6.20
N ILE A 9 -7.99 5.65 4.88
CA ILE A 9 -8.99 4.85 4.16
C ILE A 9 -8.57 3.40 4.26
N VAL A 10 -9.44 2.55 4.80
CA VAL A 10 -9.19 1.11 4.97
C VAL A 10 -9.27 0.43 3.60
N PRO A 11 -8.20 -0.26 3.14
CA PRO A 11 -8.28 -1.05 1.92
C PRO A 11 -9.17 -2.27 2.09
N GLU A 12 -9.97 -2.60 1.08
CA GLU A 12 -10.77 -3.82 1.03
C GLU A 12 -10.11 -4.84 0.10
N LEU A 13 -9.83 -6.04 0.62
CA LEU A 13 -9.15 -7.13 -0.09
C LEU A 13 -9.99 -8.40 -0.07
N GLY A 14 -9.92 -9.17 -1.14
CA GLY A 14 -10.54 -10.49 -1.26
C GLY A 14 -9.68 -11.46 -2.07
N PRO A 15 -10.10 -12.73 -2.19
CA PRO A 15 -9.38 -13.76 -2.95
C PRO A 15 -9.26 -13.41 -4.44
N GLU A 16 -10.16 -12.59 -4.97
CA GLU A 16 -10.13 -12.12 -6.36
C GLU A 16 -9.31 -10.85 -6.58
N THR A 17 -8.78 -10.24 -5.52
CA THR A 17 -7.89 -9.08 -5.68
C THR A 17 -6.63 -9.49 -6.45
N ARG A 18 -6.30 -8.72 -7.49
CA ARG A 18 -5.08 -8.87 -8.29
C ARG A 18 -4.26 -7.58 -8.18
N PHE A 19 -3.08 -7.68 -7.59
CA PHE A 19 -2.17 -6.54 -7.53
C PHE A 19 -1.51 -6.30 -8.87
N ARG A 20 -1.35 -5.01 -9.21
CA ARG A 20 -0.60 -4.53 -10.36
C ARG A 20 -0.14 -3.12 -10.07
N LEU A 21 0.92 -2.68 -10.74
CA LEU A 21 1.30 -1.27 -10.72
C LEU A 21 0.19 -0.44 -11.39
N ALA A 22 -0.58 0.28 -10.57
CA ALA A 22 -1.68 1.13 -11.02
C ALA A 22 -1.43 2.63 -10.80
N SER A 23 -0.32 2.98 -10.14
CA SER A 23 0.11 4.36 -9.91
C SER A 23 1.63 4.42 -9.87
N SER A 24 2.21 5.44 -10.52
CA SER A 24 3.64 5.75 -10.54
C SER A 24 4.02 6.86 -9.57
N LYS A 25 3.08 7.34 -8.73
CA LYS A 25 3.25 8.54 -7.89
C LYS A 25 4.61 8.65 -7.17
N PRO A 26 5.12 7.65 -6.43
CA PRO A 26 6.40 7.79 -5.75
C PRO A 26 7.58 8.00 -6.69
N LEU A 27 7.53 7.45 -7.91
CA LEU A 27 8.55 7.64 -8.93
C LEU A 27 8.43 9.01 -9.58
N ASP A 28 7.21 9.46 -9.83
CA ASP A 28 6.95 10.76 -10.45
C ASP A 28 7.37 11.90 -9.52
N GLU A 29 7.02 11.83 -8.24
CA GLU A 29 7.43 12.82 -7.23
C GLU A 29 8.93 12.80 -6.96
N TYR A 30 9.57 11.62 -6.96
CA TYR A 30 11.02 11.53 -6.83
C TYR A 30 11.75 12.17 -8.02
N ARG A 31 11.26 11.93 -9.25
CA ARG A 31 11.80 12.57 -10.46
C ARG A 31 11.60 14.07 -10.45
N GLU A 32 10.41 14.54 -10.06
CA GLU A 32 10.13 15.97 -9.90
C GLU A 32 11.14 16.65 -8.95
N ALA A 33 11.37 16.07 -7.77
CA ALA A 33 12.33 16.61 -6.80
C ALA A 33 13.76 16.59 -7.33
N ARG A 34 14.16 15.48 -7.98
CA ARG A 34 15.48 15.34 -8.60
C ARG A 34 15.70 16.39 -9.69
N ASP A 35 14.72 16.64 -10.55
CA ASP A 35 14.80 17.64 -11.63
C ASP A 35 14.90 19.07 -11.06
N ALA A 36 14.38 19.30 -9.86
CA ALA A 36 14.57 20.52 -9.08
C ALA A 36 15.92 20.59 -8.32
N GLY A 37 16.79 19.58 -8.47
CA GLY A 37 18.10 19.51 -7.81
C GLY A 37 18.05 19.05 -6.35
N VAL A 38 16.94 18.45 -5.90
CA VAL A 38 16.75 17.97 -4.53
C VAL A 38 16.72 16.43 -4.50
N GLU A 39 17.71 15.83 -3.85
CA GLU A 39 17.70 14.39 -3.62
C GLU A 39 16.73 14.05 -2.48
N THR A 40 15.76 13.18 -2.75
CA THR A 40 14.75 12.74 -1.76
C THR A 40 14.79 11.24 -1.55
N VAL A 41 14.14 10.76 -0.48
CA VAL A 41 13.99 9.34 -0.19
C VAL A 41 12.51 8.99 -0.32
N PRO A 42 12.10 8.18 -1.33
CA PRO A 42 10.72 7.76 -1.46
C PRO A 42 10.24 6.99 -0.23
N VAL A 43 9.08 7.38 0.31
CA VAL A 43 8.45 6.72 1.47
C VAL A 43 7.27 5.89 1.00
N LEU A 44 7.31 4.60 1.27
CA LEU A 44 6.25 3.65 0.93
C LEU A 44 5.68 3.02 2.20
N LEU A 45 4.38 2.72 2.19
CA LEU A 45 3.80 1.83 3.19
C LEU A 45 4.28 0.41 2.90
N GLY A 46 4.91 -0.23 3.90
CA GLY A 46 5.42 -1.59 3.75
C GLY A 46 4.30 -2.60 3.41
N PRO A 47 4.59 -3.63 2.60
CA PRO A 47 3.57 -4.54 2.08
C PRO A 47 2.87 -5.34 3.19
N LEU A 48 3.62 -5.78 4.21
CA LEU A 48 3.02 -6.47 5.36
C LEU A 48 2.07 -5.55 6.15
N SER A 49 2.49 -4.32 6.43
CA SER A 49 1.66 -3.33 7.12
C SER A 49 0.40 -3.00 6.32
N LEU A 50 0.51 -2.85 4.99
CA LEU A 50 -0.65 -2.65 4.10
C LEU A 50 -1.70 -3.76 4.28
N LEU A 51 -1.28 -5.03 4.28
CA LEU A 51 -2.19 -6.17 4.44
C LEU A 51 -2.82 -6.23 5.86
N LEU A 52 -2.04 -5.90 6.89
CA LEU A 52 -2.53 -5.83 8.27
C LEU A 52 -3.56 -4.71 8.48
N LEU A 53 -3.40 -3.60 7.77
CA LEU A 53 -4.29 -2.43 7.83
C LEU A 53 -5.53 -2.56 6.93
N ALA A 54 -5.57 -3.56 6.05
CA ALA A 54 -6.71 -3.87 5.20
C ALA A 54 -7.79 -4.68 5.94
N LYS A 55 -8.97 -4.76 5.34
CA LYS A 55 -10.10 -5.60 5.77
C LYS A 55 -10.66 -6.40 4.60
N SER A 56 -11.45 -7.42 4.94
CA SER A 56 -12.13 -8.30 3.97
C SER A 56 -13.58 -8.49 4.39
N PRO A 57 -14.40 -7.43 4.35
CA PRO A 57 -15.77 -7.47 4.89
C PRO A 57 -16.64 -8.52 4.17
N GLU A 58 -16.44 -8.70 2.86
CA GLU A 58 -17.17 -9.65 2.04
C GLU A 58 -16.63 -11.09 2.13
N HIS A 59 -15.49 -11.31 2.80
CA HIS A 59 -14.83 -12.62 2.90
C HIS A 59 -14.42 -12.94 4.35
N PRO A 60 -15.38 -13.31 5.22
CA PRO A 60 -15.09 -13.71 6.59
C PRO A 60 -14.10 -14.88 6.64
N GLY A 61 -13.08 -14.77 7.50
CA GLY A 61 -12.04 -15.81 7.66
C GLY A 61 -10.96 -15.81 6.57
N PHE A 62 -11.03 -14.93 5.57
CA PHE A 62 -9.95 -14.79 4.60
C PHE A 62 -8.67 -14.26 5.25
N ASP A 63 -7.58 -15.02 5.09
CA ASP A 63 -6.26 -14.60 5.52
C ASP A 63 -5.63 -13.67 4.49
N ARG A 64 -5.71 -12.36 4.76
CA ARG A 64 -5.09 -11.33 3.91
C ARG A 64 -3.57 -11.46 3.84
N LEU A 65 -2.92 -12.05 4.84
CA LEU A 65 -1.46 -12.22 4.83
C LEU A 65 -1.01 -13.26 3.80
N SER A 66 -1.89 -14.20 3.43
CA SER A 66 -1.66 -15.14 2.31
C SER A 66 -1.39 -14.43 0.99
N MET A 67 -1.78 -13.15 0.86
CA MET A 67 -1.55 -12.35 -0.33
C MET A 67 -0.16 -11.71 -0.42
N LEU A 68 0.68 -11.82 0.62
CA LEU A 68 2.00 -11.19 0.67
C LEU A 68 2.89 -11.57 -0.54
N PRO A 69 2.99 -12.84 -0.97
CA PRO A 69 3.77 -13.20 -2.15
C PRO A 69 3.28 -12.51 -3.43
N ALA A 70 1.96 -12.34 -3.59
CA ALA A 70 1.38 -11.69 -4.77
C ALA A 70 1.55 -10.16 -4.75
N LEU A 71 1.65 -9.54 -3.58
CA LEU A 71 1.87 -8.11 -3.42
C LEU A 71 3.35 -7.72 -3.55
N ALA A 72 4.26 -8.60 -3.13
CA ALA A 72 5.70 -8.35 -3.10
C ALA A 72 6.45 -8.88 -4.34
N ALA A 73 5.74 -9.57 -5.25
CA ALA A 73 6.26 -9.99 -6.55
C ALA A 73 6.42 -8.81 -7.50
#